data_AF-A0A941WTR2-F1
#
_entry.id   AF-A0A941WTR2-F1
#
_cell.length_a   1.000
_cell.length_b   1.000
_cell.length_c   1.000
_cell.angle_alpha   90.00
_cell.angle_beta   90.00
_cell.angle_gamma   90.00
#
_symmetry.space_group_name_H-M   'P 1'
#
loop_
_entity.id
_entity.type
_entity.pdbx_description
1 polymer ?
#
loop_
_entity_poly.entity_id
_entity_poly.type
_entity_poly.pdbx_seq_one_letter_code
_entity_poly.pdbx_strand_id
1 'polypeptide(L)'
;TRILVPDRDGKLDDVSLSFDDIDVYAQGRSGSMGMLIGRVGNRIRGASFELEGRTYTLPKNNNGNCLHGGMGFGLRMWQARPVLAEGGDALELTLTSQDGDQGFPGTLKVKVTYTFTDHNELGIHYQASTDKTTLCSLTNHAYFNLDGHASGSVRDLEMQINADLVTEVGEGLIPTGRLLPV
;
A
#
# COMPACT_ATOMS: atom_id res chain seq x y z
N THR A 1 14.19 -1.76 5.19
CA THR A 1 13.18 -1.10 4.34
C THR A 1 13.84 -0.34 3.18
N ARG A 2 14.92 -0.86 2.61
CA ARG A 2 15.74 -0.13 1.64
C ARG A 2 15.69 -0.83 0.30
N ILE A 3 15.84 -0.08 -0.78
CA ILE A 3 15.95 -0.60 -2.14
C ILE A 3 17.21 0.02 -2.74
N LEU A 4 18.29 -0.76 -2.83
CA LEU A 4 19.58 -0.30 -3.32
C LEU A 4 19.66 -0.54 -4.83
N VAL A 5 19.86 0.52 -5.60
CA VAL A 5 19.94 0.46 -7.07
C VAL A 5 21.23 1.15 -7.52
N PRO A 6 21.99 0.57 -8.48
CA PRO A 6 23.20 1.22 -8.99
C PRO A 6 22.84 2.35 -9.94
N ASP A 7 23.57 3.46 -9.85
CA ASP A 7 23.56 4.51 -10.86
C ASP A 7 24.36 4.11 -12.12
N ARG A 8 24.51 5.06 -13.06
CA ARG A 8 25.25 4.85 -14.32
C ARG A 8 26.73 4.51 -14.13
N ASP A 9 27.31 4.89 -12.98
CA ASP A 9 28.70 4.65 -12.62
C ASP A 9 28.86 3.40 -11.74
N GLY A 10 27.75 2.68 -11.49
CA GLY A 10 27.70 1.46 -10.69
C GLY A 10 27.65 1.71 -9.18
N LYS A 11 27.47 2.95 -8.73
CA LYS A 11 27.37 3.29 -7.32
C LYS A 11 25.96 3.01 -6.82
N LEU A 12 25.84 2.19 -5.78
CA LEU A 12 24.56 1.90 -5.13
C LEU A 12 24.09 3.07 -4.27
N ASP A 13 22.80 3.41 -4.38
CA ASP A 13 22.10 4.28 -3.44
C ASP A 13 20.71 3.72 -3.09
N ASP A 14 20.18 4.12 -1.93
CA ASP A 14 18.84 3.74 -1.49
C ASP A 14 17.81 4.68 -2.12
N VAL A 15 17.02 4.14 -3.04
CA VAL A 15 16.00 4.90 -3.78
C VAL A 15 14.63 4.87 -3.12
N SER A 16 14.47 4.17 -1.99
CA SER A 16 13.22 4.08 -1.24
C SER A 16 13.26 4.97 0.00
N LEU A 17 12.27 5.84 0.18
CA LEU A 17 12.15 6.61 1.41
C LEU A 17 11.66 5.71 2.56
N SER A 18 12.35 5.79 3.69
CA SER A 18 11.97 5.11 4.93
C SER A 18 12.50 5.84 6.16
N PHE A 19 12.03 5.47 7.35
CA PHE A 19 12.63 5.89 8.62
C PHE A 19 13.47 4.76 9.18
N ASP A 20 14.62 5.10 9.78
CA ASP A 20 15.44 4.11 10.49
C ASP A 20 14.78 3.68 11.81
N ASP A 21 13.95 4.54 12.41
CA ASP A 21 13.27 4.28 13.68
C ASP A 21 11.85 3.71 13.47
N ILE A 22 11.63 2.50 13.99
CA ILE A 22 10.35 1.80 13.95
C ILE A 22 9.25 2.54 14.72
N ASP A 23 9.59 3.34 15.73
CA ASP A 23 8.60 4.07 16.52
C ASP A 23 7.88 5.15 15.71
N VAL A 24 8.52 5.68 14.66
CA VAL A 24 7.87 6.60 13.71
C VAL A 24 6.71 5.90 13.00
N TYR A 25 6.91 4.63 12.63
CA TYR A 25 5.87 3.79 12.03
C TYR A 25 4.80 3.44 13.05
N ALA A 26 5.18 2.94 14.23
CA ALA A 26 4.25 2.49 15.27
C ALA A 26 3.30 3.61 15.74
N GLN A 27 3.76 4.86 15.70
CA GLN A 27 2.97 6.03 16.07
C GLN A 27 2.15 6.61 14.90
N GLY A 28 2.18 5.98 13.72
CA GLY A 28 1.43 6.44 12.54
C GLY A 28 1.95 7.75 11.94
N ARG A 29 3.21 8.12 12.23
CA ARG A 29 3.81 9.40 11.79
C ARG A 29 4.58 9.29 10.47
N SER A 30 4.66 8.10 9.88
CA SER A 30 5.48 7.86 8.68
C SER A 30 4.84 8.31 7.36
N GLY A 31 3.60 8.80 7.36
CA GLY A 31 2.88 9.09 6.11
C GLY A 31 2.70 7.85 5.24
N SER A 32 2.59 6.66 5.86
CA SER A 32 2.47 5.36 5.19
C SER A 32 3.68 4.92 4.36
N MET A 33 4.85 5.58 4.46
CA MET A 33 6.03 5.24 3.66
C MET A 33 6.39 3.74 3.71
N GLY A 34 6.35 3.07 2.56
CA GLY A 34 6.71 1.65 2.42
C GLY A 34 5.74 0.65 3.06
N MET A 35 4.59 1.11 3.58
CA MET A 35 3.62 0.24 4.25
C MET A 35 2.81 -0.61 3.25
N LEU A 36 2.42 -1.81 3.69
CA LEU A 36 1.36 -2.58 3.06
C LEU A 36 -0.01 -2.02 3.44
N ILE A 37 -0.80 -1.63 2.46
CA ILE A 37 -2.09 -0.96 2.66
C ILE A 37 -3.24 -1.94 2.47
N GLY A 38 -4.21 -1.88 3.37
CA GLY A 38 -5.45 -2.64 3.31
C GLY A 38 -6.31 -2.44 4.57
N ARG A 39 -7.56 -2.92 4.62
CA ARG A 39 -8.26 -3.73 3.61
C ARG A 39 -8.60 -3.00 2.31
N VAL A 40 -8.75 -1.68 2.36
CA VAL A 40 -9.03 -0.85 1.19
C VAL A 40 -8.03 0.30 1.14
N GLY A 41 -7.25 0.35 0.06
CA GLY A 41 -6.38 1.46 -0.28
C GLY A 41 -7.16 2.72 -0.60
N ASN A 42 -6.53 3.87 -0.35
CA ASN A 42 -7.15 5.19 -0.50
C ASN A 42 -8.39 5.38 0.41
N ARG A 43 -9.37 6.19 0.00
CA ARG A 43 -10.46 6.69 0.85
C ARG A 43 -11.81 6.04 0.56
N ILE A 44 -12.58 5.80 1.63
CA ILE A 44 -14.01 5.51 1.60
C ILE A 44 -14.76 6.73 2.13
N ARG A 45 -15.60 7.33 1.27
CA ARG A 45 -16.37 8.54 1.56
C ARG A 45 -17.23 8.35 2.81
N GLY A 46 -17.19 9.32 3.72
CA GLY A 46 -18.02 9.32 4.94
C GLY A 46 -17.68 8.19 5.93
N ALA A 47 -16.62 7.43 5.68
CA ALA A 47 -16.25 6.23 6.43
C ALA A 47 -17.42 5.23 6.53
N SER A 48 -18.15 5.05 5.44
CA SER A 48 -19.25 4.08 5.39
C SER A 48 -19.47 3.57 3.98
N PHE A 49 -19.96 2.35 3.85
CA PHE A 49 -20.40 1.78 2.59
C PHE A 49 -21.57 0.82 2.83
N GLU A 50 -22.32 0.55 1.76
CA GLU A 50 -23.35 -0.48 1.76
C GLU A 50 -22.85 -1.71 1.01
N LEU A 51 -23.11 -2.89 1.56
CA LEU A 51 -22.80 -4.16 0.93
C LEU A 51 -23.91 -5.16 1.30
N GLU A 52 -24.50 -5.79 0.28
CA GLU A 52 -25.58 -6.77 0.45
C GLU A 52 -26.76 -6.24 1.30
N GLY A 53 -27.14 -4.97 1.08
CA GLY A 53 -28.26 -4.33 1.80
C GLY A 53 -27.97 -3.97 3.25
N ARG A 54 -26.69 -4.06 3.68
CA ARG A 54 -26.25 -3.68 5.04
C ARG A 54 -25.28 -2.52 4.98
N THR A 55 -25.48 -1.54 5.84
CA THR A 55 -24.56 -0.42 6.03
C THR A 55 -23.45 -0.80 7.01
N TYR A 56 -22.20 -0.62 6.58
CA TYR A 56 -21.01 -0.78 7.41
C TYR A 56 -20.43 0.60 7.72
N THR A 57 -20.03 0.80 8.98
CA THR A 57 -19.38 2.04 9.45
C THR A 57 -17.93 1.74 9.78
N LEU A 58 -17.05 2.62 9.34
CA LEU A 58 -15.59 2.51 9.44
C LEU A 58 -15.03 3.66 10.31
N PRO A 59 -13.77 3.55 10.76
CA PRO A 59 -13.08 4.66 11.42
C PRO A 59 -12.97 5.90 10.53
N LYS A 60 -13.32 7.06 11.09
CA LYS A 60 -13.13 8.37 10.45
C LYS A 60 -11.74 8.92 10.74
N ASN A 61 -10.72 8.33 10.15
CA ASN A 61 -9.31 8.70 10.38
C ASN A 61 -8.78 9.78 9.42
N ASN A 62 -9.58 10.24 8.43
CA ASN A 62 -9.13 11.28 7.51
C ASN A 62 -10.29 12.20 7.07
N ASN A 63 -10.42 13.38 7.69
CA ASN A 63 -11.40 14.41 7.30
C ASN A 63 -12.83 13.89 7.15
N GLY A 64 -13.29 13.06 8.10
CA GLY A 64 -14.63 12.44 8.06
C GLY A 64 -14.76 11.21 7.15
N ASN A 65 -13.69 10.81 6.47
CA ASN A 65 -13.58 9.61 5.62
C ASN A 65 -12.71 8.54 6.30
N CYS A 66 -12.75 7.32 5.76
CA CYS A 66 -11.83 6.23 6.14
C CYS A 66 -10.73 6.13 5.09
N LEU A 67 -9.48 6.40 5.47
CA LEU A 67 -8.29 6.30 4.64
C LEU A 67 -7.53 5.02 4.98
N HIS A 68 -7.06 4.31 3.96
CA HIS A 68 -6.15 3.15 4.06
C HIS A 68 -6.64 2.04 4.99
N GLY A 69 -7.97 1.87 5.11
CA GLY A 69 -8.59 0.85 5.93
C GLY A 69 -8.57 1.12 7.44
N GLY A 70 -8.41 2.38 7.88
CA GLY A 70 -8.42 2.75 9.30
C GLY A 70 -7.02 2.72 9.91
N MET A 71 -6.82 2.01 11.03
CA MET A 71 -5.46 1.67 11.50
C MET A 71 -4.68 0.87 10.45
N GLY A 72 -5.40 0.22 9.51
CA GLY A 72 -4.86 -0.34 8.28
C GLY A 72 -3.93 -1.53 8.49
N PHE A 73 -3.55 -2.18 7.40
CA PHE A 73 -2.61 -3.30 7.43
C PHE A 73 -1.14 -2.90 7.66
N GLY A 74 -0.82 -1.62 7.43
CA GLY A 74 0.53 -1.09 7.56
C GLY A 74 1.03 -0.99 9.00
N LEU A 75 0.11 -0.98 9.97
CA LEU A 75 0.41 -0.93 11.41
C LEU A 75 0.20 -2.29 12.10
N ARG A 76 0.02 -3.37 11.33
CA ARG A 76 -0.18 -4.73 11.87
C ARG A 76 1.11 -5.52 11.80
N MET A 77 1.31 -6.39 12.77
CA MET A 77 2.39 -7.37 12.72
C MET A 77 2.00 -8.52 11.78
N TRP A 78 2.82 -8.73 10.76
CA TRP A 78 2.68 -9.82 9.81
C TRP A 78 3.54 -11.01 10.23
N GLN A 79 3.05 -12.21 10.00
CA GLN A 79 3.91 -13.40 10.07
C GLN A 79 4.76 -13.45 8.82
N ALA A 80 6.06 -13.69 8.96
CA ALA A 80 7.02 -13.67 7.87
C ALA A 80 7.75 -15.01 7.78
N ARG A 81 7.92 -15.53 6.57
CA ARG A 81 8.77 -16.71 6.31
C ARG A 81 9.46 -16.59 4.95
N PRO A 82 10.73 -17.01 4.84
CA PRO A 82 11.37 -17.16 3.54
C PRO A 82 10.66 -18.28 2.75
N VAL A 83 10.61 -18.13 1.43
CA VAL A 83 10.09 -19.15 0.51
C VAL A 83 11.04 -19.29 -0.67
N LEU A 84 11.10 -20.48 -1.25
CA LEU A 84 11.87 -20.70 -2.48
C LEU A 84 11.10 -20.09 -3.66
N ALA A 85 11.81 -19.36 -4.50
CA ALA A 85 11.34 -18.93 -5.81
C ALA A 85 12.33 -19.42 -6.87
N GLU A 86 11.83 -19.77 -8.05
CA GLU A 86 12.72 -20.06 -9.19
C GLU A 86 13.36 -18.74 -9.64
N GLY A 87 14.70 -18.70 -9.72
CA GLY A 87 15.44 -17.54 -10.23
C GLY A 87 15.52 -16.34 -9.27
N GLY A 88 15.42 -16.55 -7.96
CA GLY A 88 15.65 -15.48 -6.98
C GLY A 88 15.24 -15.79 -5.54
N ASP A 89 15.31 -14.76 -4.70
CA ASP A 89 14.90 -14.79 -3.29
C ASP A 89 13.42 -14.40 -3.14
N ALA A 90 12.75 -14.98 -2.14
CA ALA A 90 11.38 -14.60 -1.85
C ALA A 90 11.03 -14.61 -0.34
N LEU A 91 10.17 -13.67 0.03
CA LEU A 91 9.63 -13.50 1.38
C LEU A 91 8.11 -13.53 1.32
N GLU A 92 7.50 -14.46 2.06
CA GLU A 92 6.06 -14.51 2.24
C GLU A 92 5.66 -13.86 3.57
N LEU A 93 4.73 -12.92 3.50
CA LEU A 93 4.07 -12.30 4.63
C LEU A 93 2.61 -12.74 4.69
N THR A 94 2.10 -13.07 5.87
CA THR A 94 0.68 -13.38 6.06
C THR A 94 0.05 -12.60 7.22
N LEU A 95 -1.22 -12.22 7.04
CA LEU A 95 -2.03 -11.53 8.04
C LEU A 95 -3.47 -12.06 7.96
N THR A 96 -4.08 -12.33 9.11
CA THR A 96 -5.52 -12.60 9.21
C THR A 96 -6.21 -11.41 9.86
N SER A 97 -7.12 -10.77 9.12
CA SER A 97 -7.99 -9.70 9.59
C SER A 97 -9.36 -10.32 9.87
N GLN A 98 -9.79 -10.35 11.13
CA GLN A 98 -11.01 -11.05 11.55
C GLN A 98 -12.28 -10.35 11.07
N ASP A 99 -13.41 -11.06 11.00
CA ASP A 99 -14.71 -10.44 10.75
C ASP A 99 -14.96 -9.24 11.68
N GLY A 100 -15.34 -8.10 11.11
CA GLY A 100 -15.56 -6.84 11.84
C GLY A 100 -14.30 -6.01 12.10
N ASP A 101 -13.09 -6.47 11.74
CA ASP A 101 -11.85 -5.69 11.91
C ASP A 101 -11.93 -4.38 11.12
N GLN A 102 -11.74 -3.26 11.82
CA GLN A 102 -11.96 -1.89 11.32
C GLN A 102 -13.36 -1.65 10.72
N GLY A 103 -14.36 -2.46 11.07
CA GLY A 103 -15.73 -2.36 10.59
C GLY A 103 -16.02 -3.10 9.27
N PHE A 104 -15.03 -3.78 8.67
CA PHE A 104 -15.24 -4.55 7.45
C PHE A 104 -15.78 -5.96 7.74
N PRO A 105 -16.77 -6.47 6.97
CA PRO A 105 -17.26 -7.82 7.13
C PRO A 105 -16.27 -8.85 6.61
N GLY A 106 -16.41 -10.09 7.08
CA GLY A 106 -15.66 -11.25 6.64
C GLY A 106 -14.28 -11.33 7.26
N THR A 107 -13.86 -12.53 7.65
CA THR A 107 -12.47 -12.82 7.93
C THR A 107 -11.71 -12.77 6.60
N LEU A 108 -10.69 -11.94 6.50
CA LEU A 108 -9.81 -11.83 5.34
C LEU A 108 -8.43 -12.39 5.68
N LYS A 109 -8.02 -13.44 4.98
CA LYS A 109 -6.66 -13.98 5.04
C LYS A 109 -5.88 -13.39 3.88
N VAL A 110 -4.80 -12.68 4.19
CA VAL A 110 -3.97 -12.01 3.19
C VAL A 110 -2.58 -12.61 3.21
N LYS A 111 -2.06 -12.85 2.02
CA LYS A 111 -0.68 -13.22 1.76
C LYS A 111 -0.07 -12.21 0.81
N VAL A 112 1.12 -11.71 1.15
CA VAL A 112 1.93 -10.88 0.26
C VAL A 112 3.27 -11.58 0.07
N THR A 113 3.65 -11.82 -1.17
CA THR A 113 4.95 -12.41 -1.51
C THR A 113 5.79 -11.35 -2.20
N TYR A 114 6.92 -11.01 -1.57
CA TYR A 114 7.98 -10.23 -2.20
C TYR A 114 8.95 -11.18 -2.90
N THR A 115 9.35 -10.87 -4.12
CA THR A 115 10.38 -11.61 -4.87
C THR A 115 11.46 -10.65 -5.34
N PHE A 116 12.72 -11.07 -5.30
CA PHE A 116 13.82 -10.35 -5.93
C PHE A 116 14.56 -11.30 -6.86
N THR A 117 14.54 -11.00 -8.15
CA THR A 117 15.05 -11.92 -9.19
C THR A 117 16.49 -11.58 -9.59
N ASP A 118 17.16 -12.55 -10.21
CA ASP A 118 18.50 -12.36 -10.81
C ASP A 118 18.53 -11.32 -11.95
N HIS A 119 17.35 -10.83 -12.37
CA HIS A 119 17.17 -9.78 -13.37
C HIS A 119 16.97 -8.38 -12.76
N ASN A 120 17.23 -8.20 -11.47
CA ASN A 120 17.02 -6.96 -10.71
C ASN A 120 15.54 -6.52 -10.65
N GLU A 121 14.61 -7.47 -10.61
CA GLU A 121 13.18 -7.16 -10.53
C GLU A 121 12.67 -7.38 -9.10
N LEU A 122 12.03 -6.35 -8.53
CA LEU A 122 11.27 -6.45 -7.29
C LEU A 122 9.80 -6.75 -7.62
N GLY A 123 9.36 -7.96 -7.34
CA GLY A 123 7.96 -8.38 -7.46
C GLY A 123 7.21 -8.27 -6.13
N ILE A 124 5.96 -7.83 -6.17
CA ILE A 124 5.04 -7.84 -5.01
C ILE A 124 3.73 -8.48 -5.45
N HIS A 125 3.47 -9.70 -4.98
CA HIS A 125 2.27 -10.44 -5.30
C HIS A 125 1.30 -10.47 -4.12
N TYR A 126 0.05 -10.08 -4.36
CA TYR A 126 -1.01 -10.06 -3.35
C TYR A 126 -2.00 -11.19 -3.59
N GLN A 127 -2.31 -11.96 -2.55
CA GLN A 127 -3.38 -12.94 -2.55
C GLN A 127 -4.24 -12.74 -1.31
N ALA A 128 -5.55 -12.80 -1.49
CA ALA A 128 -6.49 -12.71 -0.38
C ALA A 128 -7.64 -13.70 -0.56
N SER A 129 -8.12 -14.26 0.55
CA SER A 129 -9.32 -15.09 0.59
C SER A 129 -10.18 -14.69 1.79
N THR A 130 -11.49 -14.88 1.67
CA THR A 130 -12.45 -14.47 2.69
C THR A 130 -13.58 -15.48 2.85
N ASP A 131 -14.22 -15.47 4.02
CA ASP A 131 -15.39 -16.29 4.36
C ASP A 131 -16.73 -15.58 4.12
N LYS A 132 -16.73 -14.30 3.78
CA LYS A 132 -17.92 -13.48 3.46
C LYS A 132 -17.59 -12.45 2.39
N THR A 133 -18.60 -12.00 1.65
CA THR A 133 -18.44 -10.86 0.73
C THR A 133 -17.88 -9.65 1.48
N THR A 134 -16.82 -9.04 0.95
CA THR A 134 -16.14 -7.89 1.57
C THR A 134 -15.45 -7.01 0.52
N LEU A 135 -15.00 -5.83 0.93
CA LEU A 135 -14.16 -4.97 0.11
C LEU A 135 -12.68 -5.32 0.31
N CYS A 136 -11.95 -5.46 -0.79
CA CYS A 136 -10.52 -5.74 -0.79
C CYS A 136 -9.83 -4.94 -1.91
N SER A 137 -8.93 -4.04 -1.53
CA SER A 137 -8.09 -3.27 -2.45
C SER A 137 -6.75 -3.04 -1.75
N LEU A 138 -5.74 -3.81 -2.14
CA LEU A 138 -4.44 -3.85 -1.49
C LEU A 138 -3.40 -3.13 -2.35
N THR A 139 -2.42 -2.47 -1.71
CA THR A 139 -1.28 -1.85 -2.41
C THR A 139 -0.05 -1.79 -1.50
N ASN A 140 1.10 -1.46 -2.06
CA ASN A 140 2.28 -1.00 -1.34
C ASN A 140 2.35 0.54 -1.44
N HIS A 141 2.82 1.20 -0.40
CA HIS A 141 2.90 2.67 -0.34
C HIS A 141 4.37 3.16 -0.29
N ALA A 142 5.26 2.51 -1.04
CA ALA A 142 6.63 2.96 -1.23
C ALA A 142 6.67 4.34 -1.89
N TYR A 143 7.60 5.17 -1.42
CA TYR A 143 7.92 6.46 -2.01
C TYR A 143 9.33 6.34 -2.57
N PHE A 144 9.50 6.79 -3.81
CA PHE A 144 10.76 6.65 -4.53
C PHE A 144 11.39 8.00 -4.81
N ASN A 145 12.72 8.02 -4.74
CA ASN A 145 13.54 9.06 -5.32
C ASN A 145 14.74 8.38 -5.99
N LEU A 146 14.77 8.40 -7.33
CA LEU A 146 15.73 7.61 -8.12
C LEU A 146 17.17 8.16 -8.05
N ASP A 147 17.34 9.42 -7.63
CA ASP A 147 18.66 10.01 -7.36
C ASP A 147 19.14 9.70 -5.91
N GLY A 148 18.39 8.89 -5.16
CA GLY A 148 18.64 8.54 -3.76
C GLY A 148 17.67 9.24 -2.80
N HIS A 149 17.31 8.59 -1.70
CA HIS A 149 16.30 9.07 -0.73
C HIS A 149 16.65 10.44 -0.11
N ALA A 150 17.93 10.80 -0.08
CA ALA A 150 18.45 12.05 0.47
C ALA A 150 18.74 13.13 -0.59
N SER A 151 18.44 12.89 -1.87
CA SER A 151 18.77 13.82 -2.97
C SER A 151 17.86 15.06 -3.04
N GLY A 152 16.83 15.13 -2.19
CA GLY A 152 15.94 16.28 -2.08
C GLY A 152 14.70 16.14 -2.97
N SER A 153 14.55 17.03 -3.94
CA SER A 153 13.31 17.12 -4.73
C SER A 153 13.26 16.10 -5.86
N VAL A 154 12.07 15.55 -6.13
CA VAL A 154 11.82 14.64 -7.27
C VAL A 154 11.32 15.37 -8.53
N ARG A 155 11.38 16.70 -8.54
CA ARG A 155 10.77 17.53 -9.62
C ARG A 155 11.47 17.39 -10.97
N ASP A 156 12.72 16.93 -10.96
CA ASP A 156 13.51 16.69 -12.17
C ASP A 156 13.36 15.25 -12.68
N LEU A 157 12.61 14.39 -11.97
CA LEU A 157 12.29 13.04 -12.45
C LEU A 157 11.28 13.12 -13.60
N GLU A 158 11.63 12.48 -14.71
CA GLU A 158 10.71 12.26 -15.82
C GLU A 158 9.79 11.08 -15.51
N MET A 159 8.49 11.27 -15.72
CA MET A 159 7.47 10.25 -15.48
C MET A 159 6.62 10.07 -16.72
N GLN A 160 6.44 8.81 -17.12
CA GLN A 160 5.47 8.41 -18.13
C GLN A 160 4.43 7.48 -17.48
N ILE A 161 3.16 7.86 -17.57
CA ILE A 161 2.02 7.03 -17.16
C ILE A 161 1.21 6.71 -18.41
N ASN A 162 1.10 5.44 -18.75
CA ASN A 162 0.30 4.99 -19.89
C ASN A 162 -1.18 4.86 -19.48
N ALA A 163 -1.88 5.98 -19.40
CA ALA A 163 -3.30 6.05 -19.08
C ALA A 163 -3.98 7.10 -19.95
N ASP A 164 -5.20 6.83 -20.42
CA ASP A 164 -6.00 7.81 -21.18
C ASP A 164 -6.84 8.71 -20.28
N LEU A 165 -7.04 8.31 -19.01
CA LEU A 165 -7.96 8.94 -18.07
C LEU A 165 -7.39 9.03 -16.65
N VAL A 166 -7.81 10.05 -15.91
CA VAL A 166 -7.55 10.24 -14.48
C VAL A 166 -8.84 10.42 -13.69
N THR A 167 -8.84 9.98 -12.43
CA THR A 167 -9.98 10.15 -11.52
C THR A 167 -10.04 11.59 -10.99
N GLU A 168 -11.14 12.29 -11.28
CA GLU A 168 -11.40 13.61 -10.70
C GLU A 168 -11.61 13.48 -9.18
N VAL A 169 -10.93 14.31 -8.40
CA VAL A 169 -11.10 14.37 -6.94
C VAL A 169 -11.72 15.69 -6.52
N GLY A 170 -12.67 15.62 -5.59
CA GLY A 170 -13.31 16.78 -4.98
C GLY A 170 -12.77 17.07 -3.59
N GLU A 171 -13.62 17.69 -2.76
CA GLU A 171 -13.32 18.00 -1.37
C GLU A 171 -12.89 16.74 -0.59
N GLY A 172 -11.88 16.89 0.26
CA GLY A 172 -11.32 15.78 1.03
C GLY A 172 -10.57 14.73 0.19
N LEU A 173 -10.23 15.05 -1.07
CA LEU A 173 -9.58 14.16 -2.03
C LEU A 173 -10.40 12.88 -2.31
N ILE A 174 -11.73 13.02 -2.33
CA ILE A 174 -12.63 11.91 -2.64
C ILE A 174 -12.95 11.93 -4.14
N PRO A 175 -12.85 10.78 -4.84
CA PRO A 175 -13.31 10.67 -6.22
C PRO A 175 -14.74 11.20 -6.40
N THR A 176 -14.96 12.04 -7.41
CA THR A 176 -16.30 12.53 -7.76
C THR A 176 -17.13 11.46 -8.48
N GLY A 177 -16.46 10.45 -9.04
CA GLY A 177 -17.01 9.44 -9.93
C GLY A 177 -16.80 9.77 -11.42
N ARG A 178 -16.27 10.96 -11.73
CA ARG A 178 -15.92 11.36 -13.09
C ARG A 178 -14.48 10.98 -13.43
N LEU A 179 -14.29 10.56 -14.67
CA LEU A 179 -12.97 10.36 -15.27
C LEU A 179 -12.70 11.52 -16.24
N LEU A 180 -11.49 12.07 -16.19
CA LEU A 180 -11.04 13.17 -17.05
C LEU A 180 -9.99 12.65 -18.03
N PRO A 181 -9.97 13.07 -19.29
CA PRO A 181 -8.85 12.79 -20.19
C PRO A 181 -7.56 13.44 -19.70
N VAL A 182 -6.43 12.78 -19.93
CA VAL A 182 -5.09 13.33 -19.69
C VAL A 182 -4.52 14.05 -20.92
#